data_AF-A0A915EGQ0-F1
#
_entry.id   AF-A0A915EGQ0-F1
#
_cell.length_a   1.000
_cell.length_b   1.000
_cell.length_c   1.000
_cell.angle_alpha   90.00
_cell.angle_beta   90.00
_cell.angle_gamma   90.00
#
_symmetry.space_group_name_H-M   'P 1'
#
loop_
_entity.id
_entity.type
_entity.pdbx_description
1 polymer ?
#
loop_
_entity_poly.entity_id
_entity_poly.type
_entity_poly.pdbx_seq_one_letter_code
_entity_poly.pdbx_strand_id
1 'polypeptide(L)'
;MDTLEAFHQNVDRELIHARQSVHRNQGMPVHRARRDRQHSIQQMNFNIMEDRRTRSPSDTQIRFAKTIVTGQCHSSTTPLNELKPMTLSQMKVPMVHTGRYLACRSVTEQYVIVATAVLIEDLNGEVEDLSLYNFE
;
A
#
# COMPACT_ATOMS: atom_id res chain seq x y z
N MET A 1 -18.75 -24.13 -10.47
CA MET A 1 -17.75 -24.21 -9.39
C MET A 1 -16.53 -23.40 -9.84
N ASP A 2 -16.68 -22.11 -10.22
CA ASP A 2 -15.74 -21.50 -11.20
C ASP A 2 -15.36 -20.03 -10.95
N THR A 3 -15.75 -19.43 -9.82
CA THR A 3 -15.50 -18.00 -9.57
C THR A 3 -14.28 -17.73 -8.69
N LEU A 4 -13.90 -18.67 -7.82
CA LEU A 4 -12.74 -18.54 -6.94
C LEU A 4 -11.42 -18.79 -7.68
N GLU A 5 -11.35 -19.78 -8.57
CA GLU A 5 -10.14 -20.01 -9.38
C GLU A 5 -9.84 -18.85 -10.32
N ALA A 6 -10.87 -18.26 -10.93
CA ALA A 6 -10.73 -17.09 -11.78
C ALA A 6 -10.21 -15.87 -11.01
N PHE A 7 -10.63 -15.68 -9.76
CA PHE A 7 -10.15 -14.59 -8.89
C PHE A 7 -8.68 -14.78 -8.49
N HIS A 8 -8.30 -16.00 -8.07
CA HIS A 8 -6.92 -16.32 -7.71
C HIS A 8 -5.97 -16.17 -8.91
N GLN A 9 -6.37 -16.65 -10.10
CA GLN A 9 -5.58 -16.48 -11.33
C GLN A 9 -5.41 -15.01 -11.74
N ASN A 10 -6.41 -14.15 -11.45
CA ASN A 10 -6.30 -12.72 -11.73
C ASN A 10 -5.37 -12.00 -10.75
N VAL A 11 -5.48 -12.29 -9.45
CA VAL A 11 -4.60 -11.72 -8.42
C VAL A 11 -3.14 -12.16 -8.66
N ASP A 12 -2.92 -13.42 -9.00
CA ASP A 12 -1.58 -13.92 -9.36
C ASP A 12 -1.05 -13.26 -10.63
N ARG A 13 -1.88 -13.03 -11.65
CA ARG A 13 -1.48 -12.29 -12.86
C ARG A 13 -1.11 -10.84 -12.55
N GLU A 14 -1.90 -10.14 -11.73
CA GLU A 14 -1.59 -8.76 -11.35
C GLU A 14 -0.31 -8.67 -10.50
N LEU A 15 -0.10 -9.59 -9.57
CA LEU A 15 1.14 -9.69 -8.78
C LEU A 15 2.35 -10.01 -9.66
N ILE A 16 2.21 -10.90 -10.65
CA ILE A 16 3.26 -11.22 -11.61
C ILE A 16 3.56 -10.01 -12.51
N HIS A 17 2.54 -9.31 -13.00
CA HIS A 17 2.71 -8.08 -13.77
C HIS A 17 3.36 -6.96 -12.96
N ALA A 18 2.98 -6.79 -11.69
CA ALA A 18 3.60 -5.85 -10.76
C ALA A 18 5.07 -6.21 -10.51
N ARG A 19 5.40 -7.49 -10.29
CA ARG A 19 6.80 -7.95 -10.13
C ARG A 19 7.63 -7.76 -11.41
N GLN A 20 7.07 -8.06 -12.58
CA GLN A 20 7.75 -7.91 -13.87
C GLN A 20 7.97 -6.44 -14.26
N SER A 21 7.03 -5.55 -13.94
CA SER A 21 7.16 -4.10 -14.15
C SER A 21 8.18 -3.48 -13.20
N VAL A 22 8.31 -3.99 -11.98
CA VAL A 22 9.38 -3.63 -11.03
C VAL A 22 10.75 -4.11 -11.52
N HIS A 23 10.86 -5.30 -12.10
CA HIS A 23 12.13 -5.81 -12.66
C HIS A 23 12.59 -5.07 -13.92
N ARG A 24 11.67 -4.61 -14.78
CA ARG A 24 12.03 -3.81 -15.97
C ARG A 24 12.53 -2.40 -15.64
N ASN A 25 12.23 -1.87 -14.46
CA ASN A 25 12.55 -0.49 -14.07
C ASN A 25 13.77 -0.38 -13.12
N GLN A 26 14.60 -1.42 -13.00
CA GLN A 26 15.77 -1.44 -12.11
C GLN A 26 16.87 -0.39 -12.41
N GLY A 27 16.69 0.49 -13.40
CA GLY A 27 17.72 1.47 -13.79
C GLY A 27 17.59 2.87 -13.17
N MET A 28 16.42 3.32 -12.73
CA MET A 28 16.24 4.73 -12.37
C MET A 28 15.28 4.89 -11.19
N PRO A 29 15.61 5.72 -10.17
CA PRO A 29 14.59 6.23 -9.27
C PRO A 29 13.54 6.93 -10.13
N VAL A 30 12.32 6.39 -10.17
CA VAL A 30 11.20 7.13 -10.75
C VAL A 30 10.91 8.24 -9.76
N HIS A 31 11.57 9.39 -9.93
CA HIS A 31 11.13 10.64 -9.32
C HIS A 31 9.76 10.93 -9.92
N ARG A 32 8.71 10.42 -9.28
CA ARG A 32 7.33 10.76 -9.65
C ARG A 32 7.19 12.25 -9.43
N ALA A 33 6.64 12.95 -10.43
CA ALA A 33 6.27 14.34 -10.25
C ALA A 33 5.37 14.44 -9.00
N ARG A 34 5.63 15.44 -8.17
CA ARG A 34 4.86 15.69 -6.95
C ARG A 34 3.38 15.70 -7.31
N ARG A 35 2.62 14.74 -6.76
CA ARG A 35 1.17 14.71 -6.95
C ARG A 35 0.56 15.90 -6.21
N ASP A 36 -0.44 16.51 -6.84
CA ASP A 36 -1.28 17.47 -6.14
C ASP A 36 -1.99 16.74 -5.00
N ARG A 37 -1.79 17.27 -3.79
CA ARG A 37 -2.41 16.76 -2.57
C ARG A 37 -3.93 16.72 -2.70
N GLN A 38 -4.54 17.75 -3.27
CA GLN A 38 -5.99 17.84 -3.34
C GLN A 38 -6.58 16.81 -4.31
N HIS A 39 -5.92 16.63 -5.44
CA HIS A 39 -6.26 15.58 -6.39
C HIS A 39 -6.17 14.18 -5.76
N SER A 40 -5.11 13.93 -4.96
CA SER A 40 -4.91 12.63 -4.30
C SER A 40 -6.00 12.34 -3.26
N ILE A 41 -6.41 13.36 -2.50
CA ILE A 41 -7.53 13.25 -1.55
C ILE A 41 -8.84 12.94 -2.28
N GLN A 42 -9.14 13.67 -3.36
CA GLN A 42 -10.35 13.47 -4.14
C GLN A 42 -10.41 12.05 -4.72
N GLN A 43 -9.29 11.57 -5.25
CA GLN A 43 -9.18 10.22 -5.80
C GLN A 43 -9.40 9.15 -4.72
N MET A 44 -8.80 9.30 -3.55
CA MET A 44 -9.01 8.35 -2.44
C MET A 44 -10.47 8.35 -1.97
N ASN A 45 -11.09 9.53 -1.82
CA ASN A 45 -12.50 9.63 -1.44
C ASN A 45 -13.44 8.98 -2.46
N PHE A 46 -13.12 9.11 -3.75
CA PHE A 46 -13.86 8.43 -4.82
C PHE A 46 -13.77 6.90 -4.66
N ASN A 47 -12.56 6.37 -4.44
CA ASN A 47 -12.36 4.93 -4.23
C ASN A 47 -13.14 4.41 -3.00
N ILE A 48 -13.13 5.16 -1.90
CA ILE A 48 -13.90 4.83 -0.68
C ILE A 48 -15.40 4.78 -0.98
N MET A 49 -15.91 5.76 -1.74
CA MET A 49 -17.32 5.84 -2.08
C MET A 49 -17.75 4.67 -2.99
N GLU A 50 -16.95 4.33 -3.99
CA GLU A 50 -17.23 3.22 -4.91
C GLU A 50 -17.19 1.86 -4.19
N ASP A 51 -16.25 1.65 -3.27
CA ASP A 51 -16.23 0.45 -2.43
C ASP A 51 -17.50 0.32 -1.57
N ARG A 52 -17.94 1.42 -0.95
CA ARG A 52 -19.17 1.44 -0.15
C ARG A 52 -20.43 1.15 -0.97
N ARG A 53 -20.46 1.51 -2.25
CA ARG A 53 -21.59 1.24 -3.15
C ARG A 53 -21.65 -0.21 -3.61
N THR A 54 -20.50 -0.84 -3.77
CA THR A 54 -20.38 -2.20 -4.30
C THR A 54 -20.44 -3.26 -3.20
N ARG A 55 -20.16 -2.90 -1.94
CA ARG A 55 -20.38 -3.79 -0.79
C ARG A 55 -21.85 -4.11 -0.58
N SER A 56 -22.21 -5.37 -0.76
CA SER A 56 -23.52 -5.89 -0.34
C SER A 56 -23.66 -5.79 1.20
N PRO A 57 -24.84 -5.50 1.77
CA PRO A 57 -25.09 -5.61 3.21
C PRO A 57 -24.74 -7.00 3.78
N SER A 58 -24.82 -8.05 2.95
CA SER A 58 -24.43 -9.42 3.30
C SER A 58 -22.90 -9.65 3.32
N ASP A 59 -22.10 -8.74 2.78
CA ASP A 59 -20.62 -8.78 2.81
C ASP A 59 -20.04 -8.21 4.11
N THR A 60 -20.88 -7.91 5.11
CA THR A 60 -20.44 -7.71 6.50
C THR A 60 -19.80 -8.98 7.08
N GLN A 61 -19.97 -10.13 6.41
CA GLN A 61 -19.05 -11.22 6.58
C GLN A 61 -17.71 -10.80 5.95
N ILE A 62 -16.81 -10.28 6.78
CA ILE A 62 -15.41 -10.05 6.44
C ILE A 62 -14.90 -11.37 5.85
N ARG A 63 -14.99 -11.50 4.52
CA ARG A 63 -14.28 -12.54 3.80
C ARG A 63 -12.84 -12.12 3.94
N PHE A 64 -12.21 -12.54 5.03
CA PHE A 64 -10.78 -12.73 5.06
C PHE A 64 -10.49 -13.69 3.91
N ALA A 65 -10.29 -13.16 2.71
CA ALA A 65 -9.45 -13.81 1.74
C ALA A 65 -8.15 -14.00 2.52
N LYS A 66 -7.97 -15.20 3.07
CA LYS A 66 -6.85 -15.54 3.93
C LYS A 66 -5.67 -15.62 2.98
N THR A 67 -5.14 -14.47 2.59
CA THR A 67 -3.92 -14.36 1.82
C THR A 67 -2.81 -14.65 2.80
N ILE A 68 -2.56 -15.94 3.03
CA ILE A 68 -1.40 -16.42 3.77
C ILE A 68 -0.21 -16.17 2.84
N VAL A 69 0.36 -14.97 2.92
CA VAL A 69 1.73 -14.76 2.45
C VAL A 69 2.60 -15.03 3.65
N THR A 70 3.18 -16.23 3.72
CA THR A 70 4.18 -16.57 4.72
C THR A 70 5.38 -15.64 4.51
N GLY A 71 5.42 -14.54 5.25
CA GLY A 71 6.44 -13.51 5.19
C GLY A 71 7.17 -13.43 6.52
N GLN A 72 8.46 -13.09 6.49
CA GLN A 72 9.18 -12.81 7.73
C GLN A 72 8.54 -11.56 8.37
N CYS A 73 8.21 -11.61 9.67
CA CYS A 73 7.68 -10.45 10.37
C CYS A 73 8.67 -9.27 10.22
N HIS A 74 8.24 -8.20 9.55
CA HIS A 74 9.05 -7.02 9.28
C HIS A 74 8.84 -5.96 10.38
N SER A 75 9.11 -6.32 11.63
CA SER A 75 9.13 -5.38 12.76
C SER A 75 10.57 -5.03 13.15
N SER A 76 10.84 -3.76 13.45
CA SER A 76 12.12 -3.33 14.01
C SER A 76 12.02 -3.24 15.53
N THR A 77 12.96 -3.85 16.25
CA THR A 77 13.15 -3.64 17.70
C THR A 77 14.19 -2.56 17.99
N THR A 78 14.83 -2.00 16.95
CA THR A 78 15.84 -0.94 17.09
C THR A 78 15.17 0.34 17.60
N PRO A 79 15.68 0.94 18.70
CA PRO A 79 15.21 2.22 19.22
C PRO A 79 15.20 3.33 18.16
N LEU A 80 14.21 4.23 18.23
CA LEU A 80 14.03 5.28 17.22
C LEU A 80 15.26 6.21 17.07
N ASN A 81 15.98 6.47 18.16
CA ASN A 81 17.21 7.28 18.18
C ASN A 81 18.40 6.61 17.46
N GLU A 82 18.33 5.31 17.19
CA GLU A 82 19.33 4.56 16.42
C GLU A 82 18.95 4.45 14.93
N LEU A 83 17.73 4.87 14.56
CA LEU A 83 17.24 4.86 13.18
C LEU A 83 17.52 6.19 12.48
N LYS A 84 17.70 6.14 11.16
CA LYS A 84 17.87 7.34 10.32
C LYS A 84 16.54 7.74 9.67
N PRO A 85 16.16 9.03 9.69
CA PRO A 85 14.96 9.46 8.99
C PRO A 85 15.09 9.21 7.47
N MET A 86 13.95 9.00 6.82
CA MET A 86 13.83 8.99 5.36
C MET A 86 12.55 9.69 4.90
N THR A 87 12.54 10.11 3.64
CA THR A 87 11.39 10.73 2.95
C THR A 87 10.77 9.74 1.97
N LEU A 88 9.55 10.03 1.49
CA LEU A 88 8.87 9.19 0.49
C LEU A 88 9.68 9.10 -0.81
N SER A 89 10.21 10.21 -1.31
CA SER A 89 11.13 10.29 -2.45
C SER A 89 12.41 9.45 -2.32
N GLN A 90 12.84 9.12 -1.10
CA GLN A 90 14.00 8.26 -0.86
C GLN A 90 13.64 6.77 -0.84
N MET A 91 12.35 6.43 -0.75
CA MET A 91 11.89 5.05 -0.83
C MET A 91 12.08 4.53 -2.24
N LYS A 92 12.66 3.34 -2.36
CA LYS A 92 12.93 2.67 -3.64
C LYS A 92 12.26 1.32 -3.61
N VAL A 93 11.26 1.12 -4.45
CA VAL A 93 10.69 -0.22 -4.66
C VAL A 93 11.69 -1.04 -5.50
N PRO A 94 11.99 -2.30 -5.16
CA PRO A 94 11.38 -3.15 -4.11
C PRO A 94 12.24 -3.28 -2.83
N MET A 95 13.07 -2.28 -2.50
CA MET A 95 14.04 -2.40 -1.41
C MET A 95 13.38 -2.35 -0.03
N VAL A 96 13.91 -3.17 0.88
CA VAL A 96 13.66 -3.02 2.32
C VAL A 96 14.59 -1.94 2.87
N HIS A 97 14.02 -0.97 3.58
CA HIS A 97 14.74 0.18 4.13
C HIS A 97 15.16 -0.03 5.59
N THR A 98 15.98 -1.05 5.86
CA THR A 98 16.45 -1.38 7.21
C THR A 98 17.23 -0.23 7.85
N GLY A 99 17.04 -0.01 9.16
CA GLY A 99 17.73 1.04 9.91
C GLY A 99 17.22 2.46 9.62
N ARG A 100 16.07 2.58 8.95
CA ARG A 100 15.43 3.87 8.65
C ARG A 100 14.01 3.94 9.20
N TYR A 101 13.53 5.16 9.39
CA TYR A 101 12.14 5.43 9.73
C TYR A 101 11.56 6.53 8.83
N LEU A 102 10.27 6.41 8.51
CA LEU A 102 9.51 7.43 7.81
C LEU A 102 8.61 8.14 8.83
N ALA A 103 8.82 9.44 9.02
CA ALA A 103 7.87 10.27 9.74
C ALA A 103 6.84 10.83 8.77
N CYS A 104 5.57 10.52 9.00
CA CYS A 104 4.46 11.00 8.18
C CYS A 104 3.21 11.25 9.03
N ARG A 105 2.26 12.00 8.47
CA ARG A 105 0.91 12.19 9.04
C ARG A 105 -0.12 11.61 8.10
N SER A 106 -1.22 11.09 8.66
CA SER A 106 -2.40 10.75 7.87
C SER A 106 -3.10 12.03 7.40
N VAL A 107 -3.48 12.04 6.12
CA VAL A 107 -4.18 13.17 5.47
C VAL A 107 -5.66 12.89 5.30
N THR A 108 -6.03 11.62 5.25
CA THR A 108 -7.40 11.13 5.12
C THR A 108 -7.74 10.18 6.26
N GLU A 109 -9.02 9.88 6.41
CA GLU A 109 -9.45 8.76 7.25
C GLU A 109 -8.95 7.43 6.68
N GLN A 110 -8.65 6.50 7.58
CA GLN A 110 -8.27 5.14 7.22
C GLN A 110 -9.51 4.40 6.68
N TYR A 111 -9.32 3.57 5.67
CA TYR A 111 -10.39 2.72 5.14
C TYR A 111 -9.88 1.31 4.85
N VAL A 112 -10.79 0.33 4.90
CA VAL A 112 -10.44 -1.09 4.75
C VAL A 112 -11.24 -1.68 3.60
N ILE A 113 -10.52 -2.02 2.52
CA ILE A 113 -11.04 -2.83 1.41
C ILE A 113 -10.45 -4.24 1.52
N VAL A 114 -9.17 -4.37 1.15
CA VAL A 114 -8.34 -5.60 1.28
C VAL A 114 -7.21 -5.40 2.29
N ALA A 115 -6.67 -4.18 2.34
CA ALA A 115 -5.68 -3.72 3.29
C ALA A 115 -6.24 -2.52 4.06
N THR A 116 -5.60 -2.16 5.18
CA THR A 116 -5.83 -0.85 5.79
C THR A 116 -5.12 0.18 4.93
N ALA A 117 -5.87 1.00 4.23
CA ALA A 117 -5.35 2.02 3.33
C ALA A 117 -5.56 3.42 3.90
N VAL A 118 -4.58 4.31 3.68
CA VAL A 118 -4.62 5.70 4.14
C VAL A 118 -3.68 6.57 3.31
N LEU A 119 -4.06 7.81 3.05
CA LEU A 119 -3.18 8.79 2.43
C LEU A 119 -2.24 9.36 3.49
N ILE A 120 -0.93 9.28 3.25
CA ILE A 120 0.08 9.83 4.15
C ILE A 120 0.84 10.98 3.50
N GLU A 121 1.32 11.89 4.34
CA GLU A 121 2.15 13.02 3.93
C GLU A 121 3.44 13.03 4.77
N ASP A 122 4.58 13.09 4.10
CA ASP A 122 5.89 13.17 4.77
C ASP A 122 6.27 14.62 5.16
N LEU A 123 7.44 14.77 5.77
CA LEU A 123 7.94 16.07 6.23
C LEU A 123 8.22 17.07 5.08
N ASN A 124 8.35 16.60 3.84
CA ASN A 124 8.54 17.44 2.66
C ASN A 124 7.20 17.81 1.99
N GLY A 125 6.08 17.33 2.52
CA GLY A 125 4.76 17.52 1.94
C GLY A 125 4.55 16.69 0.68
N GLU A 126 5.30 15.59 0.50
CA GLU A 126 5.02 14.57 -0.49
C GLU A 126 3.89 13.67 0.02
N VAL A 127 2.99 13.28 -0.87
CA VAL A 127 1.76 12.56 -0.52
C VAL A 127 1.70 11.25 -1.28
N GLU A 128 1.48 10.16 -0.54
CA GLU A 128 1.45 8.80 -1.08
C GLU A 128 0.35 7.97 -0.44
N ASP A 129 -0.10 6.95 -1.16
CA ASP A 129 -1.07 5.96 -0.66
C ASP A 129 -0.33 4.86 0.09
N LEU A 130 -0.63 4.70 1.38
CA LEU A 130 -0.10 3.64 2.22
C LEU A 130 -1.15 2.55 2.37
N SER A 131 -0.80 1.33 1.96
CA SER A 131 -1.59 0.12 2.20
C SER A 131 -0.86 -0.82 3.16
N LEU A 132 -1.45 -1.08 4.32
CA LEU A 132 -0.96 -2.01 5.33
C LEU A 132 -1.70 -3.34 5.21
N TYR A 133 -0.93 -4.39 4.90
CA TYR A 133 -1.42 -5.75 4.78
C TYR A 133 -1.05 -6.53 6.03
N ASN A 134 -2.02 -7.25 6.59
CA ASN A 134 -1.74 -8.26 7.62
C ASN A 134 -1.26 -9.53 6.91
N PHE A 135 0.06 -9.67 6.77
CA PHE A 135 0.67 -10.93 6.36
C PHE A 135 1.07 -11.70 7.63
N GLU A 136 0.47 -12.88 7.82
CA GLU A 136 0.84 -13.86 8.86
C GLU A 136 1.81 -14.92 8.30
#